data_AF-A0A919II35-F1
#
_entry.id   AF-A0A919II35-F1
#
_cell.length_a   1.000
_cell.length_b   1.000
_cell.length_c   1.000
_cell.angle_alpha   90.00
_cell.angle_beta   90.00
_cell.angle_gamma   90.00
#
_symmetry.space_group_name_H-M   'P 1'
#
loop_
_entity.id
_entity.type
_entity.pdbx_description
1 polymer ?
#
loop_
_entity_poly.entity_id
_entity_poly.type
_entity_poly.pdbx_seq_one_letter_code
_entity_poly.pdbx_strand_id
1 'polypeptide(L)'
;MTRTFGRRAAITGLATALLSTSFLLATTAPAHAYATVACSPAGVTAADNALAVSLNPRLQGKMRNQMSGYRVSCARAVAAAVRARGLEARAATIAMATVIVETSIENISEEVDHDSLGLFQQRASWGSRQQRLDPAWATNAFLNKMLSLFSDGSWRTRPVGEVAQAVQVSAYPSRYEPQAADGAVIAGALSSATGGGMAAGDVTGDGYADVIGRRADGTLALYPNNGAGAATPYGPNQVVGSGWQSFTTIRVADVTGDHKGDIVAVGSDGRLWLYAHGGDNNAPYSSGQLVGSGWAGFRSVSVADVTGDGKADILAVGSDGSLVLYAHGGDNSAPFSSGRTVGSSWAGFTQVTADDVTGDGKADILAVGSDGTLVLYTHGGDNNAPYSTGALVGSGWQQFDRVHAADVNGDDHADLLATRPDGSLWLYAHGGDNAHPYSSGSLIGSGWTTIA
;
A
#
# COMPACT_ATOMS: atom_id res chain seq x y z
N MET A 1 -85.19 48.58 36.41
CA MET A 1 -84.63 49.05 35.11
C MET A 1 -83.15 49.29 35.38
N THR A 2 -82.15 48.71 34.71
CA THR A 2 -81.97 48.35 33.30
C THR A 2 -80.80 47.35 33.19
N ARG A 3 -80.74 46.60 32.09
CA ARG A 3 -79.82 45.48 31.75
C ARG A 3 -78.32 45.78 31.85
N THR A 4 -77.49 44.75 32.07
CA THR A 4 -76.40 44.35 31.14
C THR A 4 -75.75 42.99 31.45
N PHE A 5 -75.61 42.18 30.38
CA PHE A 5 -74.61 41.15 29.99
C PHE A 5 -73.45 40.85 30.97
N GLY A 6 -72.93 39.63 31.16
CA GLY A 6 -73.00 38.36 30.45
C GLY A 6 -71.59 37.75 30.39
N ARG A 7 -71.38 36.50 30.87
CA ARG A 7 -70.33 35.55 30.43
C ARG A 7 -70.52 34.20 31.13
N ARG A 8 -70.77 33.16 30.34
CA ARG A 8 -70.76 31.75 30.74
C ARG A 8 -69.32 31.23 30.70
N ALA A 9 -68.88 30.57 31.77
CA ALA A 9 -67.70 29.70 31.75
C ALA A 9 -68.18 28.25 31.58
N ALA A 10 -67.72 27.58 30.53
CA ALA A 10 -67.88 26.15 30.33
C ALA A 10 -66.50 25.51 30.45
N ILE A 11 -66.36 24.58 31.39
CA ILE A 11 -65.19 23.71 31.55
C ILE A 11 -65.41 22.52 30.62
N THR A 12 -64.49 22.28 29.69
CA THR A 12 -64.47 21.09 28.84
C THR A 12 -63.12 20.41 29.00
N GLY A 13 -63.13 19.18 29.52
CA GLY A 13 -61.93 18.36 29.73
C GLY A 13 -61.35 17.86 28.41
N LEU A 14 -60.03 17.95 28.27
CA LEU A 14 -59.27 17.31 27.19
C LEU A 14 -59.23 15.79 27.42
N ALA A 15 -59.65 15.02 26.42
CA ALA A 15 -59.28 13.62 26.25
C ALA A 15 -58.32 13.52 25.05
N THR A 16 -57.07 13.17 25.31
CA THR A 16 -56.01 13.00 24.32
C THR A 16 -56.15 11.62 23.67
N ALA A 17 -56.50 11.56 22.38
CA ALA A 17 -56.48 10.33 21.59
C ALA A 17 -55.10 10.13 20.96
N LEU A 18 -54.40 9.06 21.34
CA LEU A 18 -53.17 8.60 20.69
C LEU A 18 -53.53 7.83 19.42
N LEU A 19 -53.19 8.39 18.24
CA LEU A 19 -53.12 7.61 16.99
C LEU A 19 -51.79 6.86 16.95
N SER A 20 -51.85 5.53 17.01
CA SER A 20 -50.73 4.65 16.71
C SER A 20 -50.64 4.43 15.20
N THR A 21 -49.64 5.04 14.56
CA THR A 21 -49.24 4.72 13.19
C THR A 21 -48.39 3.46 13.19
N SER A 22 -48.98 2.33 12.80
CA SER A 22 -48.25 1.08 12.55
C SER A 22 -47.39 1.21 11.30
N PHE A 23 -46.09 1.45 11.49
CA PHE A 23 -45.09 1.26 10.43
C PHE A 23 -44.88 -0.25 10.24
N LEU A 24 -45.35 -0.82 9.12
CA LEU A 24 -44.86 -2.12 8.69
C LEU A 24 -43.39 -1.96 8.30
N LEU A 25 -42.48 -2.37 9.18
CA LEU A 25 -41.11 -2.69 8.79
C LEU A 25 -41.17 -3.90 7.87
N ALA A 26 -41.06 -3.67 6.56
CA ALA A 26 -40.68 -4.72 5.63
C ALA A 26 -39.27 -5.16 6.01
N THR A 27 -39.15 -6.28 6.72
CA THR A 27 -37.88 -6.96 6.88
C THR A 27 -37.49 -7.53 5.53
N THR A 28 -36.58 -6.86 4.82
CA THR A 28 -35.90 -7.49 3.70
C THR A 28 -35.19 -8.72 4.26
N ALA A 29 -35.60 -9.91 3.82
CA ALA A 29 -34.85 -11.13 4.10
C ALA A 29 -33.37 -10.88 3.74
N PRO A 30 -32.40 -11.29 4.57
CA PRO A 30 -31.00 -11.16 4.21
C PRO A 30 -30.79 -11.87 2.87
N ALA A 31 -30.06 -11.22 1.95
CA ALA A 31 -29.61 -11.86 0.72
C ALA A 31 -28.95 -13.19 1.09
N HIS A 32 -29.26 -14.26 0.35
CA HIS A 32 -28.73 -15.59 0.62
C HIS A 32 -27.20 -15.52 0.61
N ALA A 33 -26.56 -15.84 1.74
CA ALA A 33 -25.12 -15.89 1.83
C ALA A 33 -24.67 -17.23 1.24
N TYR A 34 -23.98 -17.18 0.10
CA TYR A 34 -23.51 -18.39 -0.57
C TYR A 34 -22.51 -19.17 0.28
N ALA A 35 -22.58 -20.50 0.30
CA ALA A 35 -21.55 -21.31 0.95
C ALA A 35 -20.18 -21.11 0.28
N THR A 36 -19.13 -20.88 1.08
CA THR A 36 -17.78 -20.62 0.59
C THR A 36 -16.76 -21.65 1.08
N VAL A 37 -15.63 -21.74 0.38
CA VAL A 37 -14.45 -22.51 0.81
C VAL A 37 -13.24 -21.59 1.01
N ALA A 38 -12.24 -22.07 1.75
CA ALA A 38 -11.00 -21.34 1.98
C ALA A 38 -10.23 -21.12 0.67
N CYS A 39 -9.59 -19.95 0.53
CA CYS A 39 -8.80 -19.62 -0.66
C CYS A 39 -7.32 -20.01 -0.54
N SER A 40 -6.88 -20.42 0.64
CA SER A 40 -5.50 -20.76 0.94
C SER A 40 -5.50 -21.87 1.99
N PRO A 41 -4.64 -22.89 1.87
CA PRO A 41 -4.46 -23.89 2.92
C PRO A 41 -4.07 -23.26 4.27
N ALA A 42 -3.32 -22.15 4.22
CA ALA A 42 -2.92 -21.39 5.41
C ALA A 42 -4.06 -20.57 6.04
N GLY A 43 -5.25 -20.54 5.43
CA GLY A 43 -6.38 -19.75 5.90
C GLY A 43 -6.14 -18.23 5.85
N VAL A 44 -6.90 -17.52 6.69
CA VAL A 44 -6.83 -16.07 6.89
C VAL A 44 -5.73 -15.76 7.90
N THR A 45 -4.84 -14.84 7.56
CA THR A 45 -3.72 -14.40 8.41
C THR A 45 -4.02 -13.07 9.10
N ALA A 46 -3.22 -12.73 10.12
CA ALA A 46 -3.28 -11.40 10.75
C ALA A 46 -2.98 -10.27 9.73
N ALA A 47 -2.05 -10.50 8.80
CA ALA A 47 -1.74 -9.58 7.72
C ALA A 47 -2.95 -9.38 6.79
N ASP A 48 -3.70 -10.45 6.48
CA ASP A 48 -4.92 -10.34 5.68
C ASP A 48 -5.97 -9.44 6.36
N ASN A 49 -6.12 -9.57 7.70
CA ASN A 49 -7.04 -8.72 8.47
C ASN A 49 -6.59 -7.26 8.52
N ALA A 50 -5.30 -7.00 8.75
CA ALA A 50 -4.75 -5.65 8.77
C ALA A 50 -4.87 -4.98 7.39
N LEU A 51 -4.56 -5.71 6.32
CA LEU A 51 -4.70 -5.22 4.96
C LEU A 51 -6.18 -4.92 4.62
N ALA A 52 -7.12 -5.75 5.07
CA ALA A 52 -8.56 -5.50 4.88
C ALA A 52 -9.00 -4.17 5.51
N VAL A 53 -8.55 -3.90 6.76
CA VAL A 53 -8.82 -2.63 7.45
C VAL A 53 -8.26 -1.45 6.65
N SER A 54 -7.04 -1.56 6.12
CA SER A 54 -6.42 -0.48 5.34
C SER A 54 -7.05 -0.27 3.96
N LEU A 55 -7.60 -1.32 3.35
CA LEU A 55 -8.22 -1.26 2.03
C LEU A 55 -9.62 -0.63 2.06
N ASN A 56 -10.42 -0.94 3.08
CA ASN A 56 -11.81 -0.47 3.19
C ASN A 56 -12.01 1.04 2.95
N PRO A 57 -11.20 1.95 3.53
CA PRO A 57 -11.34 3.38 3.28
C PRO A 57 -10.86 3.83 1.88
N ARG A 58 -10.08 3.02 1.16
CA ARG A 58 -9.49 3.34 -0.15
C ARG A 58 -10.37 2.93 -1.33
N LEU A 59 -11.26 1.97 -1.12
CA LEU A 59 -12.11 1.40 -2.18
C LEU A 59 -13.38 2.24 -2.35
N GLN A 60 -13.75 2.45 -3.61
CA GLN A 60 -14.84 3.36 -3.99
C GLN A 60 -15.99 2.63 -4.68
N GLY A 61 -15.72 1.46 -5.27
CA GLY A 61 -16.67 0.65 -6.00
C GLY A 61 -17.39 -0.38 -5.14
N LYS A 62 -17.66 -1.56 -5.73
CA LYS A 62 -18.42 -2.65 -5.08
C LYS A 62 -17.75 -3.13 -3.79
N MET A 63 -16.44 -2.95 -3.67
CA MET A 63 -15.67 -3.43 -2.52
C MET A 63 -15.48 -2.39 -1.41
N ARG A 64 -16.12 -1.22 -1.50
CA ARG A 64 -16.08 -0.19 -0.45
C ARG A 64 -16.63 -0.73 0.88
N ASN A 65 -15.80 -0.70 1.92
CA ASN A 65 -16.12 -1.23 3.27
C ASN A 65 -16.53 -2.71 3.28
N GLN A 66 -16.17 -3.46 2.24
CA GLN A 66 -16.52 -4.86 2.06
C GLN A 66 -15.31 -5.78 2.29
N MET A 67 -14.09 -5.28 2.38
CA MET A 67 -12.92 -6.13 2.60
C MET A 67 -12.92 -6.73 4.00
N SER A 68 -12.66 -8.03 4.04
CA SER A 68 -12.43 -8.83 5.25
C SER A 68 -11.14 -9.62 5.08
N GLY A 69 -10.57 -10.16 6.16
CA GLY A 69 -9.41 -11.05 6.04
C GLY A 69 -9.65 -12.24 5.11
N TYR A 70 -10.88 -12.76 5.04
CA TYR A 70 -11.27 -13.78 4.07
C TYR A 70 -11.12 -13.30 2.63
N ARG A 71 -11.74 -12.16 2.27
CA ARG A 71 -11.66 -11.58 0.92
C ARG A 71 -10.23 -11.21 0.55
N VAL A 72 -9.44 -10.72 1.50
CA VAL A 72 -8.00 -10.46 1.28
C VAL A 72 -7.23 -11.76 1.05
N SER A 73 -7.51 -12.84 1.79
CA SER A 73 -6.86 -14.14 1.56
C SER A 73 -7.14 -14.69 0.15
N CYS A 74 -8.36 -14.44 -0.37
CA CYS A 74 -8.77 -14.81 -1.72
C CYS A 74 -8.09 -13.94 -2.79
N ALA A 75 -8.09 -12.63 -2.60
CA ALA A 75 -7.37 -11.70 -3.46
C ALA A 75 -5.86 -12.02 -3.50
N ARG A 76 -5.26 -12.34 -2.34
CA ARG A 76 -3.86 -12.77 -2.22
C ARG A 76 -3.58 -14.03 -3.03
N ALA A 77 -4.48 -15.02 -3.01
CA ALA A 77 -4.32 -16.23 -3.82
C ALA A 77 -4.35 -15.95 -5.33
N VAL A 78 -5.26 -15.07 -5.78
CA VAL A 78 -5.31 -14.61 -7.18
C VAL A 78 -4.02 -13.89 -7.57
N ALA A 79 -3.58 -12.91 -6.76
CA ALA A 79 -2.36 -12.16 -7.02
C ALA A 79 -1.11 -13.06 -7.03
N ALA A 80 -1.03 -14.03 -6.11
CA ALA A 80 0.06 -15.00 -6.07
C ALA A 80 0.11 -15.87 -7.33
N ALA A 81 -1.04 -16.31 -7.86
CA ALA A 81 -1.11 -17.11 -9.08
C ALA A 81 -0.68 -16.31 -10.32
N VAL A 82 -1.06 -15.03 -10.42
CA VAL A 82 -0.57 -14.13 -11.49
C VAL A 82 0.94 -13.97 -11.41
N ARG A 83 1.47 -13.72 -10.21
CA ARG A 83 2.91 -13.55 -9.98
C ARG A 83 3.70 -14.81 -10.30
N ALA A 84 3.18 -15.99 -9.95
CA ALA A 84 3.80 -17.27 -10.26
C ALA A 84 3.97 -17.51 -11.77
N ARG A 85 3.21 -16.79 -12.61
CA ARG A 85 3.36 -16.81 -14.07
C ARG A 85 4.32 -15.75 -14.63
N GLY A 86 4.89 -14.89 -13.79
CA GLY A 86 5.72 -13.77 -14.22
C GLY A 86 4.95 -12.71 -15.02
N LEU A 87 3.63 -12.62 -14.83
CA LEU A 87 2.79 -11.62 -15.50
C LEU A 87 2.78 -10.30 -14.74
N GLU A 88 2.64 -9.21 -15.49
CA GLU A 88 2.66 -7.83 -14.99
C GLU A 88 1.49 -7.54 -14.03
N ALA A 89 1.64 -6.52 -13.17
CA ALA A 89 0.63 -6.11 -12.20
C ALA A 89 -0.75 -5.84 -12.83
N ARG A 90 -0.78 -5.38 -14.09
CA ARG A 90 -2.03 -5.19 -14.83
C ARG A 90 -2.82 -6.49 -15.01
N ALA A 91 -2.17 -7.64 -15.19
CA ALA A 91 -2.87 -8.92 -15.25
C ALA A 91 -3.56 -9.25 -13.91
N ALA A 92 -2.95 -8.86 -12.78
CA ALA A 92 -3.56 -8.99 -11.46
C ALA A 92 -4.74 -8.03 -11.31
N THR A 93 -4.65 -6.78 -11.79
CA THR A 93 -5.79 -5.84 -11.85
C THR A 93 -6.97 -6.43 -12.64
N ILE A 94 -6.72 -7.01 -13.81
CA ILE A 94 -7.77 -7.60 -14.66
C ILE A 94 -8.43 -8.80 -13.96
N ALA A 95 -7.63 -9.70 -13.40
CA ALA A 95 -8.14 -10.84 -12.63
C ALA A 95 -8.93 -10.37 -11.39
N MET A 96 -8.44 -9.33 -10.69
CA MET A 96 -9.09 -8.78 -9.51
C MET A 96 -10.44 -8.14 -9.83
N ALA A 97 -10.49 -7.28 -10.85
CA ALA A 97 -11.73 -6.68 -11.33
C ALA A 97 -12.75 -7.75 -11.74
N THR A 98 -12.28 -8.85 -12.32
CA THR A 98 -13.12 -10.01 -12.65
C THR A 98 -13.73 -10.63 -11.40
N VAL A 99 -12.93 -11.05 -10.41
CA VAL A 99 -13.46 -11.71 -9.21
C VAL A 99 -14.30 -10.78 -8.31
N ILE A 100 -14.09 -9.47 -8.38
CA ILE A 100 -15.00 -8.48 -7.76
C ILE A 100 -16.39 -8.57 -8.36
N VAL A 101 -16.49 -8.62 -9.70
CA VAL A 101 -17.78 -8.74 -10.38
C VAL A 101 -18.43 -10.09 -10.10
N GLU A 102 -17.69 -11.17 -10.30
CA GLU A 102 -18.24 -12.54 -10.26
C GLU A 102 -18.73 -12.91 -8.87
N THR A 103 -17.95 -12.65 -7.83
CA THR A 103 -18.26 -13.15 -6.48
C THR A 103 -18.05 -12.15 -5.37
N SER A 104 -17.66 -10.90 -5.67
CA SER A 104 -17.19 -9.97 -4.63
C SER A 104 -15.98 -10.54 -3.86
N ILE A 105 -15.11 -11.26 -4.57
CA ILE A 105 -13.89 -11.89 -4.05
C ILE A 105 -14.17 -13.02 -3.04
N GLU A 106 -15.23 -13.81 -3.29
CA GLU A 106 -15.61 -14.96 -2.47
C GLU A 106 -15.43 -16.26 -3.26
N ASN A 107 -14.84 -17.28 -2.66
CA ASN A 107 -14.66 -18.59 -3.30
C ASN A 107 -15.89 -19.44 -3.06
N ILE A 108 -16.93 -19.17 -3.86
CA ILE A 108 -18.26 -19.75 -3.71
C ILE A 108 -18.22 -21.24 -4.08
N SER A 109 -18.66 -22.07 -3.14
CA SER A 109 -18.66 -23.53 -3.23
C SER A 109 -20.01 -24.13 -3.62
N GLU A 110 -21.08 -23.36 -3.57
CA GLU A 110 -22.37 -23.77 -4.11
C GLU A 110 -22.55 -23.27 -5.54
N GLU A 111 -23.30 -24.03 -6.34
CA GLU A 111 -23.55 -23.67 -7.74
C GLU A 111 -24.64 -22.58 -7.77
N VAL A 112 -24.26 -21.38 -8.20
CA VAL A 112 -25.12 -20.18 -8.08
C VAL A 112 -25.86 -19.88 -9.38
N ASP A 113 -25.11 -19.74 -10.46
CA ASP A 113 -25.64 -19.52 -11.80
C ASP A 113 -25.32 -20.76 -12.65
N HIS A 114 -26.33 -21.61 -12.84
CA HIS A 114 -26.19 -22.95 -13.38
C HIS A 114 -25.23 -23.82 -12.54
N ASP A 115 -24.09 -24.21 -13.12
CA ASP A 115 -23.05 -25.09 -12.57
C ASP A 115 -21.78 -24.30 -12.20
N SER A 116 -21.87 -22.97 -12.10
CA SER A 116 -20.74 -22.06 -11.89
C SER A 116 -20.22 -22.10 -10.46
N LEU A 117 -18.89 -22.09 -10.30
CA LEU A 117 -18.23 -22.19 -9.00
C LEU A 117 -17.00 -21.28 -8.90
N GLY A 118 -16.62 -21.04 -7.65
CA GLY A 118 -15.36 -20.43 -7.26
C GLY A 118 -15.27 -18.93 -7.56
N LEU A 119 -14.08 -18.38 -7.36
CA LEU A 119 -13.81 -16.93 -7.45
C LEU A 119 -14.21 -16.30 -8.79
N PHE A 120 -14.09 -17.06 -9.87
CA PHE A 120 -14.35 -16.58 -11.23
C PHE A 120 -15.73 -17.01 -11.77
N GLN A 121 -16.58 -17.65 -10.95
CA GLN A 121 -17.86 -18.25 -11.39
C GLN A 121 -17.73 -19.06 -12.69
N GLN A 122 -16.69 -19.91 -12.76
CA GLN A 122 -16.43 -20.71 -13.95
C GLN A 122 -17.41 -21.87 -14.02
N ARG A 123 -17.99 -22.15 -15.20
CA ARG A 123 -18.85 -23.32 -15.48
C ARG A 123 -18.05 -24.63 -15.55
N ALA A 124 -18.70 -25.79 -15.51
CA ALA A 124 -18.02 -27.10 -15.59
C ALA A 124 -17.24 -27.32 -16.89
N SER A 125 -17.56 -26.58 -17.96
CA SER A 125 -16.79 -26.58 -19.21
C SER A 125 -15.36 -26.05 -19.05
N TRP A 126 -15.06 -25.29 -17.99
CA TRP A 126 -13.71 -24.83 -17.70
C TRP A 126 -12.86 -25.92 -17.06
N GLY A 127 -13.43 -26.71 -16.15
CA GLY A 127 -12.69 -27.73 -15.40
C GLY A 127 -13.55 -28.43 -14.33
N SER A 128 -12.93 -29.38 -13.63
CA SER A 128 -13.59 -30.13 -12.56
C SER A 128 -14.02 -29.22 -11.39
N ARG A 129 -14.94 -29.70 -10.56
CA ARG A 129 -15.36 -28.99 -9.34
C ARG A 129 -14.17 -28.63 -8.45
N GLN A 130 -13.25 -29.58 -8.22
CA GLN A 130 -12.05 -29.35 -7.40
C GLN A 130 -11.16 -28.28 -8.01
N GLN A 131 -10.97 -28.31 -9.33
CA GLN A 131 -10.17 -27.33 -10.07
C GLN A 131 -10.75 -25.92 -9.96
N ARG A 132 -12.06 -25.76 -10.14
CA ARG A 132 -12.73 -24.45 -10.11
C ARG A 132 -12.81 -23.84 -8.71
N LEU A 133 -12.74 -24.67 -7.67
CA LEU A 133 -12.66 -24.23 -6.27
C LEU A 133 -11.23 -23.99 -5.78
N ASP A 134 -10.21 -24.37 -6.54
CA ASP A 134 -8.81 -24.02 -6.28
C ASP A 134 -8.51 -22.64 -6.90
N PRO A 135 -8.26 -21.60 -6.09
CA PRO A 135 -7.98 -20.25 -6.61
C PRO A 135 -6.79 -20.18 -7.55
N ALA A 136 -5.72 -20.94 -7.28
CA ALA A 136 -4.53 -20.92 -8.13
C ALA A 136 -4.86 -21.52 -9.50
N TRP A 137 -5.55 -22.66 -9.50
CA TRP A 137 -5.97 -23.29 -10.74
C TRP A 137 -6.95 -22.40 -11.53
N ALA A 138 -8.00 -21.89 -10.88
CA ALA A 138 -9.04 -21.07 -11.52
C ALA A 138 -8.47 -19.78 -12.12
N THR A 139 -7.55 -19.14 -11.40
CA THR A 139 -6.81 -17.96 -11.90
C THR A 139 -5.97 -18.33 -13.12
N ASN A 140 -5.24 -19.45 -13.09
CA ASN A 140 -4.44 -19.90 -14.23
C ASN A 140 -5.29 -20.21 -15.46
N ALA A 141 -6.47 -20.82 -15.28
CA ALA A 141 -7.42 -21.07 -16.35
C ALA A 141 -7.91 -19.75 -17.00
N PHE A 142 -8.28 -18.76 -16.18
CA PHE A 142 -8.64 -17.42 -16.64
C PHE A 142 -7.49 -16.77 -17.44
N LEU A 143 -6.28 -16.77 -16.90
CA LEU A 143 -5.10 -16.18 -17.53
C LEU A 143 -4.73 -16.88 -18.84
N ASN A 144 -4.87 -18.21 -18.93
CA ASN A 144 -4.64 -18.95 -20.18
C ASN A 144 -5.58 -18.49 -21.29
N LYS A 145 -6.88 -18.35 -20.99
CA LYS A 145 -7.85 -17.88 -21.96
C LYS A 145 -7.59 -16.41 -22.35
N MET A 146 -7.26 -15.56 -21.38
CA MET A 146 -6.86 -14.17 -21.63
C MET A 146 -5.68 -14.08 -22.61
N LEU A 147 -4.59 -14.78 -22.32
CA LEU A 147 -3.39 -14.76 -23.17
C LEU A 147 -3.63 -15.38 -24.55
N SER A 148 -4.54 -16.34 -24.67
CA SER A 148 -4.96 -16.89 -25.96
C SER A 148 -5.77 -15.91 -26.80
N LEU A 149 -6.66 -15.13 -26.18
CA LEU A 149 -7.51 -14.15 -26.88
C LEU A 149 -6.75 -12.89 -27.28
N PHE A 150 -5.74 -12.53 -26.49
CA PHE A 150 -4.91 -11.34 -26.66
C PHE A 150 -3.44 -11.73 -26.85
N SER A 151 -3.18 -12.64 -27.79
CA SER A 151 -1.84 -13.18 -28.07
C SER A 151 -0.88 -12.14 -28.64
N ASP A 152 -1.41 -11.05 -29.19
CA ASP A 152 -0.69 -9.84 -29.61
C ASP A 152 -0.27 -8.94 -28.44
N GLY A 153 -0.66 -9.28 -27.21
CA GLY A 153 -0.37 -8.50 -26.01
C GLY A 153 -1.29 -7.30 -25.80
N SER A 154 -2.33 -7.10 -26.61
CA SER A 154 -3.23 -5.94 -26.52
C SER A 154 -4.03 -5.85 -25.21
N TRP A 155 -4.11 -6.93 -24.42
CA TRP A 155 -4.64 -6.91 -23.05
C TRP A 155 -3.92 -5.90 -22.14
N ARG A 156 -2.68 -5.53 -22.46
CA ARG A 156 -1.88 -4.56 -21.71
C ARG A 156 -2.40 -3.12 -21.82
N THR A 157 -3.13 -2.79 -22.87
CA THR A 157 -3.54 -1.40 -23.15
C THR A 157 -5.05 -1.25 -23.27
N ARG A 158 -5.78 -2.33 -23.58
CA ARG A 158 -7.26 -2.31 -23.62
C ARG A 158 -7.90 -2.06 -22.25
N PRO A 159 -9.09 -1.44 -22.21
CA PRO A 159 -9.87 -1.30 -20.97
C PRO A 159 -10.00 -2.63 -20.22
N VAL A 160 -9.89 -2.57 -18.89
CA VAL A 160 -9.86 -3.77 -18.04
C VAL A 160 -11.12 -4.61 -18.21
N GLY A 161 -12.28 -3.95 -18.26
CA GLY A 161 -13.57 -4.59 -18.44
C GLY A 161 -13.77 -5.20 -19.81
N GLU A 162 -13.14 -4.65 -20.86
CA GLU A 162 -13.15 -5.26 -22.20
C GLU A 162 -12.41 -6.60 -22.19
N VAL A 163 -11.22 -6.63 -21.55
CA VAL A 163 -10.43 -7.86 -21.42
C VAL A 163 -11.16 -8.90 -20.57
N ALA A 164 -11.68 -8.50 -19.40
CA ALA A 164 -12.41 -9.38 -18.50
C ALA A 164 -13.66 -9.97 -19.18
N GLN A 165 -14.45 -9.14 -19.87
CA GLN A 165 -15.62 -9.58 -20.61
C GLN A 165 -15.27 -10.55 -21.75
N ALA A 166 -14.19 -10.29 -22.50
CA ALA A 166 -13.77 -11.19 -23.57
C ALA A 166 -13.45 -12.60 -23.05
N VAL A 167 -12.88 -12.69 -21.85
CA VAL A 167 -12.56 -13.95 -21.19
C VAL A 167 -13.80 -14.63 -20.62
N GLN A 168 -14.64 -13.90 -19.89
CA GLN A 168 -15.78 -14.47 -19.16
C GLN A 168 -17.03 -14.69 -20.01
N VAL A 169 -17.24 -13.83 -21.01
CA VAL A 169 -18.44 -13.84 -21.86
C VAL A 169 -19.72 -13.75 -21.02
N SER A 170 -19.75 -12.80 -20.08
CA SER A 170 -20.90 -12.57 -19.20
C SER A 170 -22.06 -11.93 -19.96
N ALA A 171 -23.29 -12.18 -19.50
CA ALA A 171 -24.51 -11.50 -19.96
C ALA A 171 -24.54 -10.01 -19.56
N TYR A 172 -23.67 -9.58 -18.64
CA TYR A 172 -23.61 -8.21 -18.15
C TYR A 172 -22.21 -7.59 -18.33
N PRO A 173 -21.77 -7.35 -19.59
CA PRO A 173 -20.42 -6.91 -19.91
C PRO A 173 -20.01 -5.59 -19.24
N SER A 174 -20.96 -4.69 -19.02
CA SER A 174 -20.70 -3.37 -18.43
C SER A 174 -20.34 -3.41 -16.94
N ARG A 175 -20.37 -4.58 -16.28
CA ARG A 175 -20.10 -4.70 -14.83
C ARG A 175 -18.62 -4.66 -14.48
N TYR A 176 -17.71 -5.03 -15.39
CA TYR A 176 -16.27 -5.15 -15.09
C TYR A 176 -15.53 -3.83 -15.04
N GLU A 177 -15.71 -2.96 -16.05
CA GLU A 177 -14.96 -1.70 -16.13
C GLU A 177 -15.13 -0.82 -14.87
N PRO A 178 -16.32 -0.69 -14.27
CA PRO A 178 -16.49 0.05 -13.02
C PRO A 178 -15.67 -0.49 -11.83
N GLN A 179 -15.20 -1.74 -11.89
CA GLN A 179 -14.39 -2.36 -10.84
C GLN A 179 -12.89 -2.31 -11.13
N ALA A 180 -12.46 -1.70 -12.24
CA ALA A 180 -11.06 -1.60 -12.60
C ALA A 180 -10.24 -0.84 -11.55
N ALA A 181 -10.79 0.26 -11.00
CA ALA A 181 -10.12 1.07 -9.98
C ALA A 181 -9.93 0.29 -8.66
N ASP A 182 -10.99 -0.30 -8.11
CA ASP A 182 -10.91 -1.14 -6.92
C ASP A 182 -9.98 -2.35 -7.15
N GLY A 183 -10.05 -2.98 -8.33
CA GLY A 183 -9.16 -4.06 -8.73
C GLY A 183 -7.70 -3.66 -8.75
N ALA A 184 -7.38 -2.45 -9.21
CA ALA A 184 -6.02 -1.90 -9.20
C ALA A 184 -5.54 -1.59 -7.78
N VAL A 185 -6.38 -0.99 -6.93
CA VAL A 185 -6.06 -0.71 -5.53
C VAL A 185 -5.76 -1.99 -4.75
N ILE A 186 -6.59 -3.03 -4.91
CA ILE A 186 -6.39 -4.31 -4.23
C ILE A 186 -5.15 -5.04 -4.76
N ALA A 187 -4.98 -5.12 -6.08
CA ALA A 187 -3.81 -5.75 -6.69
C ALA A 187 -2.51 -5.02 -6.28
N GLY A 188 -2.51 -3.69 -6.34
CA GLY A 188 -1.41 -2.83 -5.91
C GLY A 188 -1.10 -3.00 -4.43
N ALA A 189 -2.11 -3.05 -3.56
CA ALA A 189 -1.87 -3.28 -2.14
C ALA A 189 -1.34 -4.69 -1.85
N LEU A 190 -1.62 -5.69 -2.70
CA LEU A 190 -1.08 -7.06 -2.58
C LEU A 190 0.30 -7.24 -3.22
N SER A 191 0.70 -6.34 -4.13
CA SER A 191 2.10 -6.17 -4.53
C SER A 191 2.88 -5.32 -3.54
N SER A 192 2.25 -4.37 -2.84
CA SER A 192 2.88 -3.57 -1.79
C SER A 192 2.84 -4.26 -0.42
N ALA A 193 1.98 -5.25 -0.20
CA ALA A 193 1.96 -6.09 1.00
C ALA A 193 3.04 -7.19 0.99
N THR A 194 3.77 -7.36 -0.12
CA THR A 194 5.13 -7.92 -0.08
C THR A 194 6.16 -6.92 0.41
N GLY A 195 5.78 -5.66 0.63
CA GLY A 195 6.47 -4.71 1.47
C GLY A 195 7.85 -4.28 0.94
N GLY A 196 7.88 -3.09 0.37
CA GLY A 196 9.08 -2.24 0.34
C GLY A 196 10.34 -2.87 -0.24
N GLY A 197 10.28 -3.45 -1.43
CA GLY A 197 11.50 -3.80 -2.16
C GLY A 197 12.22 -2.60 -2.73
N MET A 198 11.58 -1.43 -2.83
CA MET A 198 12.27 -0.20 -3.20
C MET A 198 12.64 0.57 -1.93
N ALA A 199 13.87 1.04 -1.89
CA ALA A 199 14.37 2.01 -0.93
C ALA A 199 15.27 2.99 -1.68
N ALA A 200 15.33 4.23 -1.21
CA ALA A 200 16.18 5.27 -1.78
C ALA A 200 17.07 5.86 -0.68
N GLY A 201 18.27 6.28 -1.07
CA GLY A 201 19.30 6.85 -0.20
C GLY A 201 20.67 6.72 -0.86
N ASP A 202 21.65 7.52 -0.44
CA ASP A 202 22.99 7.55 -1.03
C ASP A 202 23.80 6.31 -0.63
N VAL A 203 23.69 5.22 -1.40
CA VAL A 203 24.42 3.97 -1.16
C VAL A 203 25.89 4.14 -1.52
N THR A 204 26.17 4.85 -2.60
CA THR A 204 27.52 4.97 -3.13
C THR A 204 28.41 5.96 -2.36
N GLY A 205 27.81 6.88 -1.61
CA GLY A 205 28.46 7.96 -0.88
C GLY A 205 28.91 9.10 -1.79
N ASP A 206 28.19 9.35 -2.88
CA ASP A 206 28.53 10.37 -3.88
C ASP A 206 27.66 11.64 -3.80
N GLY A 207 26.76 11.71 -2.81
CA GLY A 207 25.86 12.83 -2.57
C GLY A 207 24.57 12.79 -3.37
N TYR A 208 24.33 11.72 -4.16
CA TYR A 208 23.09 11.52 -4.89
C TYR A 208 22.38 10.28 -4.38
N ALA A 209 21.08 10.39 -4.12
CA ALA A 209 20.31 9.23 -3.72
C ALA A 209 20.26 8.17 -4.82
N ASP A 210 20.68 6.97 -4.45
CA ASP A 210 20.54 5.76 -5.24
C ASP A 210 19.21 5.07 -4.95
N VAL A 211 18.89 4.03 -5.72
CA VAL A 211 17.78 3.14 -5.42
C VAL A 211 18.24 1.70 -5.21
N ILE A 212 17.82 1.11 -4.10
CA ILE A 212 17.90 -0.34 -3.85
C ILE A 212 16.55 -0.97 -4.18
N GLY A 213 16.59 -2.02 -5.00
CA GLY A 213 15.46 -2.79 -5.48
C GLY A 213 15.56 -4.28 -5.13
N ARG A 214 14.66 -4.80 -4.30
CA ARG A 214 14.46 -6.23 -4.08
C ARG A 214 13.44 -6.78 -5.07
N ARG A 215 13.83 -7.80 -5.83
CA ARG A 215 12.94 -8.56 -6.71
C ARG A 215 12.23 -9.68 -5.96
N ALA A 216 11.15 -10.20 -6.54
CA ALA A 216 10.35 -11.26 -5.93
C ALA A 216 11.13 -12.58 -5.69
N ASP A 217 12.19 -12.82 -6.46
CA ASP A 217 13.10 -13.96 -6.29
C ASP A 217 14.16 -13.74 -5.18
N GLY A 218 14.15 -12.58 -4.53
CA GLY A 218 15.10 -12.20 -3.49
C GLY A 218 16.41 -11.62 -4.00
N THR A 219 16.54 -11.35 -5.30
CA THR A 219 17.65 -10.58 -5.84
C THR A 219 17.59 -9.14 -5.33
N LEU A 220 18.69 -8.63 -4.81
CA LEU A 220 18.87 -7.22 -4.47
C LEU A 220 19.66 -6.54 -5.59
N ALA A 221 19.10 -5.47 -6.15
CA ALA A 221 19.70 -4.70 -7.22
C ALA A 221 19.88 -3.23 -6.81
N LEU A 222 21.08 -2.70 -6.99
CA LEU A 222 21.39 -1.29 -6.86
C LEU A 222 21.19 -0.60 -8.21
N TYR A 223 20.53 0.55 -8.20
CA TYR A 223 20.35 1.45 -9.33
C TYR A 223 21.09 2.75 -9.00
N PRO A 224 22.38 2.85 -9.37
CA PRO A 224 23.18 4.01 -9.01
C PRO A 224 22.68 5.27 -9.70
N ASN A 225 22.70 6.38 -8.97
CA ASN A 225 22.54 7.73 -9.49
C ASN A 225 23.87 8.45 -9.39
N ASN A 226 24.44 8.82 -10.53
CA ASN A 226 25.80 9.39 -10.60
C ASN A 226 25.79 10.87 -11.01
N GLY A 227 24.74 11.61 -10.63
CA GLY A 227 24.61 13.03 -10.95
C GLY A 227 24.36 13.34 -12.43
N ALA A 228 23.83 12.38 -13.21
CA ALA A 228 23.50 12.58 -14.63
C ALA A 228 22.31 13.55 -14.87
N GLY A 229 21.66 14.01 -13.80
CA GLY A 229 20.56 14.96 -13.79
C GLY A 229 19.18 14.32 -13.70
N ALA A 230 18.20 15.10 -13.21
CA ALA A 230 16.87 14.65 -12.81
C ALA A 230 16.01 13.97 -13.89
N ALA A 231 16.35 14.11 -15.18
CA ALA A 231 15.56 13.50 -16.26
C ALA A 231 15.79 11.98 -16.38
N THR A 232 17.00 11.51 -16.11
CA THR A 232 17.40 10.10 -16.17
C THR A 232 18.47 9.83 -15.10
N PRO A 233 18.13 9.90 -13.81
CA PRO A 233 19.11 9.80 -12.73
C PRO A 233 19.76 8.42 -12.65
N TYR A 234 19.00 7.34 -12.91
CA TYR A 234 19.47 5.98 -12.68
C TYR A 234 20.08 5.32 -13.93
N GLY A 235 21.30 4.81 -13.77
CA GLY A 235 21.97 3.97 -14.76
C GLY A 235 21.47 2.52 -14.80
N PRO A 236 22.13 1.64 -15.56
CA PRO A 236 21.89 0.19 -15.50
C PRO A 236 22.06 -0.34 -14.07
N ASN A 237 21.14 -1.21 -13.64
CA ASN A 237 21.24 -1.79 -12.30
C ASN A 237 22.39 -2.80 -12.17
N GLN A 238 22.87 -2.95 -10.95
CA GLN A 238 23.88 -3.91 -10.52
C GLN A 238 23.26 -4.88 -9.52
N VAL A 239 23.50 -6.17 -9.65
CA VAL A 239 23.07 -7.15 -8.65
C VAL A 239 24.06 -7.14 -7.49
N VAL A 240 23.58 -6.73 -6.32
CA VAL A 240 24.39 -6.53 -5.10
C VAL A 240 24.06 -7.51 -3.99
N GLY A 241 23.08 -8.41 -4.20
CA GLY A 241 22.73 -9.41 -3.21
C GLY A 241 21.68 -10.41 -3.69
N SER A 242 21.48 -11.47 -2.90
CA SER A 242 20.47 -12.50 -3.11
C SER A 242 19.92 -13.00 -1.76
N GLY A 243 18.80 -13.71 -1.75
CA GLY A 243 18.21 -14.25 -0.52
C GLY A 243 17.33 -13.27 0.28
N TRP A 244 16.95 -12.12 -0.31
CA TRP A 244 16.21 -11.07 0.38
C TRP A 244 14.70 -11.28 0.46
N GLN A 245 14.16 -12.37 -0.12
CA GLN A 245 12.72 -12.63 -0.22
C GLN A 245 12.00 -12.81 1.13
N SER A 246 12.73 -13.02 2.23
CA SER A 246 12.16 -13.09 3.59
C SER A 246 11.96 -11.75 4.26
N PHE A 247 12.47 -10.65 3.70
CA PHE A 247 12.29 -9.31 4.26
C PHE A 247 11.00 -8.68 3.74
N THR A 248 10.24 -8.08 4.65
CA THR A 248 8.99 -7.35 4.36
C THR A 248 9.20 -5.84 4.31
N THR A 249 10.38 -5.35 4.71
CA THR A 249 10.74 -3.93 4.65
C THR A 249 12.22 -3.84 4.38
N ILE A 250 12.62 -2.94 3.47
CA ILE A 250 13.99 -2.50 3.25
C ILE A 250 13.99 -0.97 3.26
N ARG A 251 14.96 -0.37 3.95
CA ARG A 251 15.23 1.07 3.98
C ARG A 251 16.73 1.29 3.84
N VAL A 252 17.11 2.40 3.20
CA VAL A 252 18.49 2.82 3.03
C VAL A 252 18.68 4.11 3.80
N ALA A 253 19.71 4.20 4.63
CA ALA A 253 20.16 5.41 5.32
C ALA A 253 21.56 5.18 5.91
N ASP A 254 22.30 6.24 6.23
CA ASP A 254 23.60 6.15 6.90
C ASP A 254 23.41 5.87 8.41
N VAL A 255 23.34 4.61 8.81
CA VAL A 255 23.19 4.20 10.22
C VAL A 255 24.55 4.21 10.90
N THR A 256 25.62 3.87 10.17
CA THR A 256 26.95 3.71 10.73
C THR A 256 27.69 5.04 10.95
N GLY A 257 27.27 6.10 10.26
CA GLY A 257 27.88 7.42 10.23
C GLY A 257 29.11 7.51 9.32
N ASP A 258 29.17 6.69 8.26
CA ASP A 258 30.29 6.63 7.32
C ASP A 258 29.99 7.31 5.98
N HIS A 259 28.85 7.99 5.88
CA HIS A 259 28.31 8.66 4.71
C HIS A 259 28.01 7.72 3.53
N LYS A 260 27.74 6.44 3.82
CA LYS A 260 27.27 5.47 2.85
C LYS A 260 25.99 4.80 3.33
N GLY A 261 25.09 4.52 2.39
CA GLY A 261 23.78 3.98 2.67
C GLY A 261 23.85 2.54 3.16
N ASP A 262 23.53 2.35 4.44
CA ASP A 262 23.29 1.04 5.05
C ASP A 262 21.86 0.57 4.78
N ILE A 263 21.63 -0.75 4.84
CA ILE A 263 20.27 -1.29 4.77
C ILE A 263 19.75 -1.68 6.15
N VAL A 264 18.61 -1.11 6.52
CA VAL A 264 17.77 -1.60 7.61
C VAL A 264 16.65 -2.45 7.02
N ALA A 265 16.54 -3.71 7.48
CA ALA A 265 15.57 -4.67 6.96
C ALA A 265 14.75 -5.33 8.06
N VAL A 266 13.43 -5.45 7.82
CA VAL A 266 12.51 -6.17 8.72
C VAL A 266 12.16 -7.51 8.09
N GLY A 267 12.47 -8.61 8.79
CA GLY A 267 12.10 -9.96 8.38
C GLY A 267 10.61 -10.24 8.57
N SER A 268 10.08 -11.20 7.82
CA SER A 268 8.70 -11.68 7.98
C SER A 268 8.41 -12.27 9.38
N ASP A 269 9.45 -12.59 10.14
CA ASP A 269 9.41 -13.02 11.54
C ASP A 269 9.50 -11.87 12.55
N GLY A 270 9.55 -10.62 12.07
CA GLY A 270 9.64 -9.42 12.89
C GLY A 270 11.01 -9.13 13.47
N ARG A 271 12.08 -9.79 13.00
CA ARG A 271 13.46 -9.43 13.34
C ARG A 271 13.94 -8.23 12.53
N LEU A 272 14.68 -7.34 13.17
CA LEU A 272 15.31 -6.17 12.55
C LEU A 272 16.79 -6.46 12.31
N TRP A 273 17.22 -6.21 11.08
CA TRP A 273 18.58 -6.46 10.63
C TRP A 273 19.20 -5.17 10.10
N LEU A 274 20.48 -4.97 10.41
CA LEU A 274 21.33 -3.96 9.81
C LEU A 274 22.33 -4.64 8.88
N TYR A 275 22.42 -4.17 7.65
CA TYR A 275 23.44 -4.53 6.68
C TYR A 275 24.27 -3.27 6.42
N ALA A 276 25.36 -3.15 7.17
CA ALA A 276 26.29 -2.04 7.01
C ALA A 276 26.97 -2.08 5.64
N HIS A 277 27.22 -0.92 5.04
CA HIS A 277 27.95 -0.79 3.81
C HIS A 277 29.43 -1.18 4.02
N GLY A 278 29.95 -2.09 3.18
CA GLY A 278 31.29 -2.67 3.31
C GLY A 278 32.43 -1.87 2.67
N GLY A 279 32.10 -0.77 2.00
CA GLY A 279 33.03 0.16 1.35
C GLY A 279 33.24 -0.06 -0.16
N ASP A 280 32.79 -1.20 -0.71
CA ASP A 280 32.82 -1.49 -2.15
C ASP A 280 31.42 -1.40 -2.75
N ASN A 281 31.18 -0.40 -3.61
CA ASN A 281 29.88 -0.16 -4.22
C ASN A 281 29.44 -1.30 -5.17
N ASN A 282 30.33 -2.20 -5.61
CA ASN A 282 29.97 -3.37 -6.42
C ASN A 282 29.46 -4.55 -5.57
N ALA A 283 29.82 -4.59 -4.29
CA ALA A 283 29.41 -5.60 -3.33
C ALA A 283 29.19 -4.95 -1.95
N PRO A 284 28.23 -4.01 -1.84
CA PRO A 284 28.08 -3.13 -0.69
C PRO A 284 27.72 -3.87 0.60
N TYR A 285 27.08 -5.04 0.52
CA TYR A 285 26.56 -5.74 1.69
C TYR A 285 27.08 -7.18 1.76
N SER A 286 27.83 -7.50 2.82
CA SER A 286 28.42 -8.84 3.02
C SER A 286 27.60 -9.73 3.96
N SER A 287 27.17 -9.21 5.11
CA SER A 287 26.41 -9.96 6.12
C SER A 287 25.54 -9.05 6.98
N GLY A 288 24.32 -9.50 7.27
CA GLY A 288 23.40 -8.79 8.15
C GLY A 288 23.66 -9.08 9.62
N GLN A 289 23.53 -8.05 10.45
CA GLN A 289 23.57 -8.11 11.91
C GLN A 289 22.16 -8.01 12.47
N LEU A 290 21.80 -8.91 13.39
CA LEU A 290 20.53 -8.85 14.10
C LEU A 290 20.61 -7.72 15.15
N VAL A 291 19.81 -6.68 14.97
CA VAL A 291 19.82 -5.47 15.82
C VAL A 291 18.52 -5.26 16.58
N GLY A 292 17.51 -6.11 16.37
CA GLY A 292 16.26 -6.03 17.12
C GLY A 292 15.24 -7.11 16.78
N SER A 293 14.12 -7.09 17.49
CA SER A 293 12.98 -8.00 17.30
C SER A 293 11.66 -7.32 17.65
N GLY A 294 10.54 -7.87 17.18
CA GLY A 294 9.20 -7.34 17.46
C GLY A 294 8.68 -6.32 16.42
N TRP A 295 9.36 -6.21 15.28
CA TRP A 295 9.09 -5.19 14.27
C TRP A 295 7.93 -5.51 13.32
N ALA A 296 7.43 -6.76 13.34
CA ALA A 296 6.29 -7.19 12.51
C ALA A 296 4.96 -6.48 12.87
N GLY A 297 4.88 -5.86 14.05
CA GLY A 297 3.68 -5.12 14.49
C GLY A 297 3.57 -3.69 13.95
N PHE A 298 4.64 -3.15 13.35
CA PHE A 298 4.63 -1.81 12.78
C PHE A 298 4.07 -1.82 11.37
N ARG A 299 3.22 -0.83 11.07
CA ARG A 299 2.62 -0.63 9.75
C ARG A 299 3.49 0.22 8.82
N SER A 300 4.40 1.02 9.39
CA SER A 300 5.42 1.76 8.64
C SER A 300 6.70 1.81 9.46
N VAL A 301 7.83 1.78 8.76
CA VAL A 301 9.17 2.00 9.29
C VAL A 301 9.87 2.92 8.31
N SER A 302 10.43 4.02 8.81
CA SER A 302 11.27 4.97 8.08
C SER A 302 12.61 5.08 8.81
N VAL A 303 13.68 5.33 8.07
CA VAL A 303 15.04 5.41 8.62
C VAL A 303 15.67 6.68 8.07
N ALA A 304 16.03 7.61 8.96
CA ALA A 304 16.56 8.93 8.65
C ALA A 304 17.12 9.56 9.94
N ASP A 305 18.00 10.56 9.84
CA ASP A 305 18.57 11.26 11.01
C ASP A 305 17.55 12.24 11.61
N VAL A 306 16.75 11.78 12.56
CA VAL A 306 15.75 12.60 13.26
C VAL A 306 16.42 13.44 14.34
N THR A 307 17.43 12.89 15.00
CA THR A 307 18.08 13.53 16.13
C THR A 307 19.06 14.63 15.72
N GLY A 308 19.50 14.66 14.46
CA GLY A 308 20.50 15.55 13.90
C GLY A 308 21.91 15.23 14.40
N ASP A 309 22.21 13.96 14.69
CA ASP A 309 23.51 13.53 15.21
C ASP A 309 24.45 12.97 14.14
N GLY A 310 24.01 13.00 12.87
CA GLY A 310 24.72 12.48 11.72
C GLY A 310 24.58 10.97 11.53
N LYS A 311 23.72 10.30 12.32
CA LYS A 311 23.43 8.88 12.19
C LYS A 311 21.93 8.66 12.08
N ALA A 312 21.53 7.74 11.21
CA ALA A 312 20.13 7.51 10.98
C ALA A 312 19.44 6.81 12.18
N ASP A 313 18.27 7.33 12.53
CA ASP A 313 17.34 6.79 13.51
C ASP A 313 16.25 5.95 12.84
N ILE A 314 15.38 5.31 13.65
CA ILE A 314 14.14 4.72 13.13
C ILE A 314 12.90 5.46 13.65
N LEU A 315 12.01 5.83 12.73
CA LEU A 315 10.62 6.18 13.02
C LEU A 315 9.71 5.03 12.63
N ALA A 316 8.90 4.57 13.58
CA ALA A 316 7.97 3.49 13.37
C ALA A 316 6.53 3.93 13.67
N VAL A 317 5.59 3.54 12.81
CA VAL A 317 4.16 3.78 13.04
C VAL A 317 3.51 2.49 13.53
N GLY A 318 3.00 2.53 14.76
CA GLY A 318 2.27 1.43 15.38
C GLY A 318 0.91 1.20 14.71
N SER A 319 0.35 -0.01 14.88
CA SER A 319 -0.99 -0.34 14.37
C SER A 319 -2.10 0.53 14.99
N ASP A 320 -1.86 1.07 16.19
CA ASP A 320 -2.73 2.01 16.90
C ASP A 320 -2.56 3.47 16.46
N GLY A 321 -1.61 3.74 15.54
CA GLY A 321 -1.29 5.08 15.06
C GLY A 321 -0.32 5.86 15.95
N SER A 322 0.31 5.23 16.94
CA SER A 322 1.47 5.81 17.63
C SER A 322 2.63 6.00 16.66
N LEU A 323 3.34 7.13 16.76
CA LEU A 323 4.63 7.34 16.12
C LEU A 323 5.70 7.18 17.18
N VAL A 324 6.63 6.27 16.94
CA VAL A 324 7.66 5.87 17.91
C VAL A 324 9.04 6.10 17.30
N LEU A 325 9.87 6.88 17.99
CA LEU A 325 11.27 7.13 17.63
C LEU A 325 12.17 6.14 18.37
N TYR A 326 13.04 5.48 17.63
CA TYR A 326 14.15 4.67 18.13
C TYR A 326 15.43 5.37 17.71
N ALA A 327 15.94 6.23 18.60
CA ALA A 327 17.11 7.03 18.30
C ALA A 327 18.38 6.17 18.26
N HIS A 328 19.36 6.56 17.46
CA HIS A 328 20.67 5.96 17.40
C HIS A 328 21.39 6.17 18.75
N GLY A 329 21.97 5.10 19.30
CA GLY A 329 22.60 5.07 20.62
C GLY A 329 24.11 5.30 20.60
N GLY A 330 24.69 5.48 19.41
CA GLY A 330 26.12 5.71 19.18
C GLY A 330 26.94 4.45 18.87
N ASP A 331 26.40 3.25 19.12
CA ASP A 331 27.07 1.96 18.91
C ASP A 331 26.43 1.17 17.78
N ASN A 332 27.14 1.01 16.66
CA ASN A 332 26.63 0.29 15.48
C ASN A 332 26.40 -1.22 15.73
N SER A 333 26.91 -1.79 16.84
CA SER A 333 26.62 -3.17 17.25
C SER A 333 25.22 -3.33 17.88
N ALA A 334 24.67 -2.24 18.41
CA ALA A 334 23.33 -2.11 18.97
C ALA A 334 22.79 -0.70 18.69
N PRO A 335 22.54 -0.37 17.40
CA PRO A 335 22.39 1.01 16.94
C PRO A 335 21.21 1.72 17.58
N PHE A 336 20.10 1.03 17.85
CA PHE A 336 18.86 1.69 18.23
C PHE A 336 18.55 1.56 19.73
N SER A 337 18.24 2.69 20.35
CA SER A 337 17.76 2.80 21.73
C SER A 337 16.32 2.27 21.90
N SER A 338 15.82 2.23 23.14
CA SER A 338 14.43 1.86 23.40
C SER A 338 13.47 2.87 22.76
N GLY A 339 12.46 2.37 22.06
CA GLY A 339 11.46 3.19 21.38
C GLY A 339 10.71 4.13 22.32
N ARG A 340 10.56 5.39 21.91
CA ARG A 340 9.82 6.44 22.62
C ARG A 340 8.72 7.00 21.73
N THR A 341 7.50 7.06 22.24
CA THR A 341 6.39 7.67 21.52
C THR A 341 6.60 9.18 21.39
N VAL A 342 6.59 9.67 20.15
CA VAL A 342 6.80 11.06 19.75
C VAL A 342 5.58 11.68 19.04
N GLY A 343 4.55 10.87 18.77
CA GLY A 343 3.31 11.34 18.14
C GLY A 343 2.20 10.31 18.18
N SER A 344 1.02 10.71 17.73
CA SER A 344 -0.19 9.89 17.67
C SER A 344 -1.02 10.21 16.43
N SER A 345 -2.05 9.39 16.17
CA SER A 345 -2.99 9.56 15.03
C SER A 345 -2.40 9.33 13.63
N TRP A 346 -1.29 8.60 13.52
CA TRP A 346 -0.63 8.29 12.24
C TRP A 346 -1.27 7.12 11.46
N ALA A 347 -2.25 6.43 12.06
CA ALA A 347 -2.93 5.31 11.41
C ALA A 347 -3.79 5.73 10.20
N GLY A 348 -4.15 7.01 10.08
CA GLY A 348 -4.97 7.53 8.98
C GLY A 348 -4.23 7.70 7.65
N PHE A 349 -2.90 7.75 7.67
CA PHE A 349 -2.09 7.86 6.47
C PHE A 349 -2.02 6.52 5.73
N THR A 350 -1.68 6.54 4.45
CA THR A 350 -1.46 5.34 3.63
C THR A 350 0.02 5.06 3.46
N GLN A 351 0.84 6.10 3.45
CA GLN A 351 2.30 6.04 3.32
C GLN A 351 2.90 7.11 4.24
N VAL A 352 4.05 6.79 4.83
CA VAL A 352 4.83 7.69 5.69
C VAL A 352 6.29 7.45 5.35
N THR A 353 7.00 8.52 4.96
CA THR A 353 8.45 8.52 4.67
C THR A 353 9.08 9.69 5.44
N ALA A 354 10.36 9.60 5.74
CA ALA A 354 11.09 10.63 6.47
C ALA A 354 12.44 10.89 5.80
N ASP A 355 12.80 12.16 5.71
CA ASP A 355 14.10 12.68 5.23
C ASP A 355 14.13 14.21 5.45
N ASP A 356 15.29 14.87 5.24
CA ASP A 356 15.45 16.31 5.43
C ASP A 356 14.83 17.12 4.27
N VAL A 357 13.56 17.48 4.41
CA VAL A 357 12.83 18.28 3.42
C VAL A 357 13.16 19.76 3.58
N THR A 358 13.47 20.20 4.80
CA THR A 358 13.67 21.61 5.12
C THR A 358 15.10 22.10 4.94
N GLY A 359 16.07 21.18 4.80
CA GLY A 359 17.50 21.45 4.69
C GLY A 359 18.13 21.85 6.03
N ASP A 360 17.53 21.45 7.16
CA ASP A 360 17.99 21.84 8.51
C ASP A 360 18.88 20.81 9.19
N GLY A 361 19.19 19.71 8.49
CA GLY A 361 19.98 18.57 8.96
C GLY A 361 19.20 17.61 9.85
N LYS A 362 17.86 17.72 9.91
CA LYS A 362 16.99 16.83 10.69
C LYS A 362 15.86 16.31 9.83
N ALA A 363 15.55 15.04 9.98
CA ALA A 363 14.52 14.40 9.20
C ALA A 363 13.12 14.96 9.52
N ASP A 364 12.45 15.42 8.47
CA ASP A 364 11.04 15.74 8.44
C ASP A 364 10.22 14.49 8.09
N ILE A 365 8.89 14.57 8.21
CA ILE A 365 7.99 13.50 7.73
C ILE A 365 7.10 14.00 6.60
N LEU A 366 7.00 13.20 5.54
CA LEU A 366 5.96 13.30 4.53
C LEU A 366 4.98 12.15 4.68
N ALA A 367 3.69 12.49 4.71
CA ALA A 367 2.62 11.53 4.88
C ALA A 367 1.53 11.68 3.81
N VAL A 368 1.12 10.56 3.21
CA VAL A 368 0.08 10.53 2.17
C VAL A 368 -1.24 10.12 2.78
N GLY A 369 -2.22 11.03 2.77
CA GLY A 369 -3.59 10.76 3.21
C GLY A 369 -4.32 9.77 2.29
N SER A 370 -5.34 9.09 2.81
CA SER A 370 -6.18 8.18 2.00
C SER A 370 -7.00 8.92 0.93
N ASP A 371 -7.22 10.21 1.12
CA ASP A 371 -7.83 11.14 0.16
C ASP A 371 -6.82 11.69 -0.87
N GLY A 372 -5.54 11.31 -0.76
CA GLY A 372 -4.48 11.74 -1.66
C GLY A 372 -3.81 13.05 -1.30
N THR A 373 -4.08 13.61 -0.13
CA THR A 373 -3.30 14.74 0.40
C THR A 373 -1.86 14.33 0.69
N LEU A 374 -0.91 15.24 0.46
CA LEU A 374 0.47 15.11 0.95
C LEU A 374 0.69 16.15 2.03
N VAL A 375 1.06 15.69 3.22
CA VAL A 375 1.26 16.53 4.40
C VAL A 375 2.71 16.45 4.84
N LEU A 376 3.35 17.61 4.98
CA LEU A 376 4.70 17.77 5.51
C LEU A 376 4.62 18.10 7.00
N TYR A 377 5.31 17.30 7.81
CA TYR A 377 5.50 17.51 9.24
C TYR A 377 6.96 17.85 9.48
N THR A 378 7.24 19.15 9.58
CA THR A 378 8.61 19.62 9.79
C THR A 378 9.12 19.29 11.19
N HIS A 379 10.41 19.04 11.30
CA HIS A 379 11.10 18.88 12.56
C HIS A 379 11.18 20.24 13.30
N GLY A 380 10.91 20.26 14.60
CA GLY A 380 10.78 21.46 15.45
C GLY A 380 11.99 21.72 16.34
N GLY A 381 13.04 20.90 16.24
CA GLY A 381 14.31 21.01 16.96
C GLY A 381 14.36 20.30 18.32
N ASP A 382 13.21 19.94 18.90
CA ASP A 382 13.16 19.13 20.13
C ASP A 382 12.86 17.67 19.82
N ASN A 383 13.86 16.80 19.98
CA ASN A 383 13.69 15.37 19.73
C ASN A 383 12.57 14.76 20.60
N ASN A 384 12.19 15.36 21.73
CA ASN A 384 11.10 14.84 22.58
C ASN A 384 9.71 15.00 21.96
N ALA A 385 9.49 16.09 21.24
CA ALA A 385 8.28 16.40 20.49
C ALA A 385 8.68 16.94 19.10
N PRO A 386 9.20 16.05 18.23
CA PRO A 386 9.98 16.46 17.07
C PRO A 386 9.15 17.13 15.99
N TYR A 387 7.84 16.86 15.85
CA TYR A 387 7.09 17.29 14.67
C TYR A 387 6.11 18.42 14.92
N SER A 388 5.97 19.29 13.93
CA SER A 388 4.90 20.28 13.84
C SER A 388 3.50 19.63 13.68
N THR A 389 2.45 20.45 13.56
CA THR A 389 1.08 19.95 13.38
C THR A 389 0.77 19.44 11.95
N GLY A 390 1.72 19.58 11.03
CA GLY A 390 1.56 19.22 9.62
C GLY A 390 1.03 20.38 8.75
N ALA A 391 1.58 20.50 7.54
CA ALA A 391 1.19 21.45 6.51
C ALA A 391 0.81 20.70 5.22
N LEU A 392 -0.30 21.08 4.59
CA LEU A 392 -0.69 20.51 3.30
C LEU A 392 0.24 21.06 2.21
N VAL A 393 1.00 20.18 1.56
CA VAL A 393 1.99 20.55 0.53
C VAL A 393 1.68 19.94 -0.84
N GLY A 394 0.64 19.11 -0.95
CA GLY A 394 0.25 18.53 -2.22
C GLY A 394 -1.07 17.76 -2.18
N SER A 395 -1.54 17.35 -3.36
CA SER A 395 -2.74 16.53 -3.55
C SER A 395 -2.57 15.59 -4.74
N GLY A 396 -3.43 14.58 -4.86
CA GLY A 396 -3.36 13.61 -5.96
C GLY A 396 -2.38 12.45 -5.74
N TRP A 397 -1.88 12.25 -4.51
CA TRP A 397 -0.87 11.25 -4.19
C TRP A 397 -1.42 9.83 -4.04
N GLN A 398 -2.73 9.65 -3.98
CA GLN A 398 -3.40 8.34 -3.91
C GLN A 398 -3.19 7.47 -5.17
N GLN A 399 -2.68 8.05 -6.25
CA GLN A 399 -2.33 7.33 -7.49
C GLN A 399 -1.01 6.54 -7.39
N PHE A 400 -0.19 6.82 -6.37
CA PHE A 400 1.10 6.15 -6.15
C PHE A 400 0.97 5.05 -5.11
N ASP A 401 1.60 3.91 -5.35
CA ASP A 401 1.63 2.78 -4.41
C ASP A 401 2.85 2.78 -3.50
N ARG A 402 3.89 3.55 -3.87
CA ARG A 402 5.13 3.76 -3.13
C ARG A 402 5.59 5.19 -3.31
N VAL A 403 5.98 5.83 -2.21
CA VAL A 403 6.54 7.18 -2.13
C VAL A 403 7.71 7.14 -1.16
N HIS A 404 8.88 7.58 -1.61
CA HIS A 404 10.11 7.63 -0.83
C HIS A 404 10.70 9.03 -0.92
N ALA A 405 11.11 9.55 0.23
CA ALA A 405 11.91 10.78 0.31
C ALA A 405 13.39 10.41 0.23
N ALA A 406 14.14 11.15 -0.59
CA ALA A 406 15.59 11.04 -0.78
C ALA A 406 16.10 12.25 -1.58
N ASP A 407 17.30 12.74 -1.33
CA ASP A 407 17.92 13.77 -2.18
C ASP A 407 18.42 13.16 -3.50
N VAL A 408 17.58 13.14 -4.54
CA VAL A 408 17.90 12.51 -5.83
C VAL A 408 18.73 13.46 -6.70
N ASN A 409 18.60 14.76 -6.50
CA ASN A 409 19.19 15.76 -7.36
C ASN A 409 20.50 16.37 -6.81
N GLY A 410 20.84 16.07 -5.54
CA GLY A 410 22.06 16.48 -4.86
C GLY A 410 22.03 17.95 -4.41
N ASP A 411 20.84 18.47 -4.05
CA ASP A 411 20.66 19.85 -3.58
C ASP A 411 20.48 19.99 -2.07
N ASP A 412 20.78 18.93 -1.32
CA ASP A 412 20.64 18.80 0.13
C ASP A 412 19.19 18.95 0.61
N HIS A 413 18.20 18.83 -0.28
CA HIS A 413 16.79 18.78 0.06
C HIS A 413 16.17 17.47 -0.42
N ALA A 414 15.33 16.88 0.43
CA ALA A 414 14.66 15.65 0.07
C ALA A 414 13.68 15.85 -1.10
N ASP A 415 13.91 15.12 -2.18
CA ASP A 415 12.99 14.94 -3.29
C ASP A 415 11.98 13.81 -2.98
N LEU A 416 10.98 13.63 -3.84
CA LEU A 416 10.07 12.50 -3.78
C LEU A 416 10.15 11.59 -5.01
N LEU A 417 10.53 10.33 -4.76
CA LEU A 417 10.38 9.23 -5.72
C LEU A 417 9.04 8.53 -5.52
N ALA A 418 8.20 8.53 -6.55
CA ALA A 418 6.86 7.99 -6.49
C ALA A 418 6.63 6.95 -7.60
N THR A 419 6.22 5.74 -7.22
CA THR A 419 5.90 4.67 -8.18
C THR A 419 4.38 4.49 -8.29
N ARG A 420 3.91 4.32 -9.52
CA ARG A 420 2.52 3.93 -9.78
C ARG A 420 2.42 2.40 -9.91
N PRO A 421 1.21 1.83 -9.76
CA PRO A 421 0.98 0.39 -9.95
C PRO A 421 1.35 -0.16 -11.35
N ASP A 422 1.44 0.70 -12.37
CA ASP A 422 1.89 0.33 -13.72
C ASP A 422 3.43 0.23 -13.84
N GLY A 423 4.16 0.55 -12.77
CA GLY A 423 5.62 0.55 -12.74
C GLY A 423 6.27 1.79 -13.31
N SER A 424 5.53 2.85 -13.57
CA SER A 424 6.10 4.17 -13.85
C SER A 424 6.71 4.78 -12.58
N LEU A 425 7.97 5.21 -12.67
CA LEU A 425 8.68 5.91 -11.61
C LEU A 425 8.73 7.40 -11.93
N TRP A 426 8.30 8.19 -10.97
CA TRP A 426 8.21 9.64 -11.06
C TRP A 426 9.13 10.29 -10.02
N LEU A 427 9.81 11.36 -10.42
CA LEU A 427 10.58 12.23 -9.54
C LEU A 427 9.88 13.57 -9.38
N TYR A 428 9.65 13.95 -8.13
CA TYR A 428 9.14 15.23 -7.72
C TYR A 428 10.27 15.96 -6.99
N ALA A 429 11.06 16.72 -7.76
CA ALA A 429 12.17 17.46 -7.20
C ALA A 429 11.70 18.57 -6.25
N HIS A 430 12.46 18.82 -5.19
CA HIS A 430 12.28 19.96 -4.31
C HIS A 430 12.64 21.27 -5.04
N GLY A 431 11.91 22.35 -4.76
CA GLY A 431 12.03 23.64 -5.43
C GLY A 431 12.63 24.76 -4.58
N GLY A 432 13.09 24.45 -3.36
CA GLY A 432 13.64 25.39 -2.38
C GLY A 432 12.59 26.17 -1.55
N ASP A 433 11.29 25.86 -1.67
CA ASP A 433 10.22 26.47 -0.87
C ASP A 433 9.47 25.41 -0.05
N ASN A 434 9.69 25.38 1.26
CA ASN A 434 9.05 24.40 2.15
C ASN A 434 7.50 24.53 2.24
N ALA A 435 6.91 25.63 1.78
CA ALA A 435 5.45 25.75 1.67
C ALA A 435 4.89 25.04 0.43
N HIS A 436 5.67 24.98 -0.65
CA HIS A 436 5.34 24.33 -1.92
C HIS A 436 6.56 23.54 -2.44
N PRO A 437 7.03 22.53 -1.71
CA PRO A 437 8.33 21.93 -1.92
C PRO A 437 8.45 21.29 -3.30
N TYR A 438 7.40 20.66 -3.83
CA TYR A 438 7.55 19.78 -4.98
C TYR A 438 7.16 20.41 -6.33
N SER A 439 7.96 20.09 -7.35
CA SER A 439 7.64 20.30 -8.76
C SER A 439 6.39 19.53 -9.23
N SER A 440 6.00 19.66 -10.50
CA SER A 440 4.85 18.94 -11.08
C SER A 440 5.07 17.44 -11.27
N GLY A 441 6.29 16.93 -11.03
CA GLY A 441 6.68 15.54 -11.25
C GLY A 441 7.15 15.28 -12.68
N SER A 442 8.22 14.51 -12.81
CA SER A 442 8.79 14.04 -14.08
C SER A 442 8.79 12.52 -14.14
N LEU A 443 8.37 11.95 -15.27
CA LEU A 443 8.51 10.51 -15.50
C LEU A 443 9.98 10.19 -15.78
N ILE A 444 10.62 9.43 -14.89
CA ILE A 444 12.06 9.11 -14.97
C ILE A 444 12.35 7.63 -15.21
N GLY A 445 11.31 6.78 -15.21
CA GLY A 445 11.49 5.36 -15.51
C GLY A 445 10.20 4.58 -15.67
N SER A 446 10.34 3.35 -16.17
CA SER A 446 9.25 2.38 -16.33
C SER A 446 9.73 0.96 -15.99
N GLY A 447 8.82 0.04 -15.69
CA GLY A 447 9.17 -1.35 -15.36
C GLY A 447 9.54 -1.59 -13.89
N TRP A 448 9.27 -0.61 -13.02
CA TRP A 448 9.53 -0.67 -11.58
C TRP A 448 8.56 -1.58 -10.81
N THR A 449 7.65 -2.29 -11.52
CA THR A 449 6.81 -3.36 -10.95
C THR A 449 7.59 -4.62 -10.57
N THR A 450 8.80 -4.79 -11.11
CA THR A 450 9.65 -5.96 -10.82
C THR A 450 10.30 -5.93 -9.44
N ILE A 451 10.26 -4.77 -8.79
CA ILE A 451 10.74 -4.54 -7.43
C ILE A 451 9.55 -4.74 -6.48
N ALA A 452 9.62 -5.80 -5.67
CA ALA A 452 8.50 -6.45 -4.98
C ALA A 452 8.22 -5.93 -3.57
#